data_AF-A4BNW2-F1
#
_entry.id   AF-A4BNW2-F1
#
_cell.length_a   1.000
_cell.length_b   1.000
_cell.length_c   1.000
_cell.angle_alpha   90.00
_cell.angle_beta   90.00
_cell.angle_gamma   90.00
#
_symmetry.space_group_name_H-M   'P 1'
#
loop_
_entity.id
_entity.type
_entity.pdbx_description
1 polymer ?
#
loop_
_entity_poly.entity_id
_entity_poly.type
_entity_poly.pdbx_seq_one_letter_code
_entity_poly.pdbx_strand_id
1 'polypeptide(L)' 'MKPIEDAMIPIDELTGQTKSFAVDCYENRTLEELQQPHTPEDADPEECKKWRISPRHWSLAIEAALKCRMEQAG' A
#
# COMPACT_ATOMS: atom_id res chain seq x y z
N MET A 1 20.90 16.27 9.61
CA MET A 1 20.13 15.38 8.71
C MET A 1 18.99 14.83 9.55
N LYS A 2 17.74 15.23 9.26
CA LYS A 2 16.59 14.64 9.96
C LYS A 2 16.51 13.16 9.55
N PRO A 3 16.25 12.23 10.47
CA PRO A 3 15.96 10.86 10.09
C PRO A 3 14.79 10.91 9.11
N ILE A 4 14.86 10.06 8.09
CA ILE A 4 13.74 9.81 7.21
C ILE A 4 12.78 9.02 8.12
N GLU A 5 11.97 9.75 8.89
CA GLU A 5 10.83 9.19 9.60
C GLU A 5 10.09 8.36 8.55
N ASP A 6 9.99 7.06 8.84
CA ASP A 6 9.06 6.03 8.37
C ASP A 6 7.81 6.58 7.64
N ALA A 7 8.00 7.29 6.54
CA ALA A 7 6.98 8.11 5.92
C ALA A 7 6.12 7.19 5.07
N MET A 8 5.24 6.46 5.74
CA MET A 8 4.10 5.79 5.15
C MET A 8 3.36 6.85 4.34
N ILE A 9 3.42 6.73 3.01
CA ILE A 9 2.81 7.70 2.09
C ILE A 9 1.29 7.45 2.12
N PRO A 10 0.43 8.45 2.40
CA PRO A 10 -1.02 8.26 2.34
C PRO A 10 -1.48 7.96 0.91
N ILE A 11 -2.60 7.26 0.75
CA ILE A 11 -3.16 6.90 -0.56
C ILE A 11 -3.33 8.14 -1.45
N ASP A 12 -3.64 9.29 -0.86
CA ASP A 12 -3.85 10.53 -1.61
C ASP A 12 -2.60 11.08 -2.30
N GLU A 13 -1.41 10.80 -1.76
CA GLU A 13 -0.12 11.20 -2.35
C GLU A 13 0.39 10.21 -3.41
N LEU A 14 -0.26 9.04 -3.54
CA LEU A 14 0.02 8.11 -4.64
C LEU A 14 -0.56 8.63 -5.96
N THR A 15 -0.03 8.13 -7.08
CA THR A 15 -0.52 8.48 -8.41
C THR A 15 -0.66 7.26 -9.31
N GLY A 16 -1.48 7.40 -10.36
CA GLY A 16 -1.70 6.36 -11.35
C GLY A 16 -2.27 5.06 -10.78
N GLN A 17 -1.82 3.93 -11.34
CA GLN A 17 -2.32 2.60 -10.95
C GLN A 17 -1.94 2.20 -9.52
N THR A 18 -0.84 2.75 -8.99
CA THR A 18 -0.44 2.54 -7.59
C THR A 18 -1.48 3.11 -6.63
N LYS A 19 -2.03 4.31 -6.91
CA LYS A 19 -3.14 4.87 -6.14
C LYS A 19 -4.39 4.00 -6.24
N SER A 20 -4.76 3.59 -7.46
CA SER A 20 -5.95 2.75 -7.67
C SER A 20 -5.85 1.42 -6.92
N PHE A 21 -4.67 0.79 -6.92
CA PHE A 21 -4.45 -0.44 -6.18
C PHE A 21 -4.48 -0.22 -4.66
N ALA A 22 -3.91 0.89 -4.18
CA ALA A 22 -3.97 1.24 -2.76
C ALA A 22 -5.40 1.48 -2.27
N VAL A 23 -6.23 2.16 -3.08
CA VAL A 23 -7.67 2.32 -2.80
C VAL A 23 -8.37 0.96 -2.77
N ASP A 24 -8.14 0.11 -3.76
CA ASP A 24 -8.70 -1.24 -3.81
C ASP A 24 -8.33 -2.07 -2.56
N CYS A 25 -7.06 -2.00 -2.14
CA CYS A 25 -6.59 -2.62 -0.90
C CYS A 25 -7.30 -2.05 0.33
N TYR A 26 -7.45 -0.73 0.42
CA TYR A 26 -8.11 -0.06 1.53
C TYR A 26 -9.60 -0.45 1.65
N GLU A 27 -10.30 -0.58 0.52
CA GLU A 27 -11.73 -0.90 0.47
C GLU A 27 -12.03 -2.40 0.63
N ASN A 28 -11.20 -3.27 0.06
CA ASN A 28 -11.48 -4.70 -0.02
C ASN A 28 -10.71 -5.56 0.98
N ARG A 29 -9.55 -5.11 1.49
CA ARG A 29 -8.78 -5.86 2.48
C ARG A 29 -9.12 -5.42 3.91
N THR A 30 -8.99 -6.38 4.82
CA THR A 30 -9.14 -6.13 6.25
C THR A 30 -7.88 -5.48 6.83
N LEU A 31 -8.02 -4.82 7.99
CA LEU A 31 -6.88 -4.24 8.70
C LEU A 31 -5.81 -5.31 9.03
N GLU A 32 -6.24 -6.51 9.42
CA GLU A 32 -5.35 -7.63 9.74
C GLU A 32 -4.52 -8.06 8.53
N GLU A 33 -5.12 -8.12 7.33
CA GLU A 33 -4.39 -8.41 6.08
C GLU A 33 -3.41 -7.30 5.72
N LEU A 34 -3.78 -6.03 5.91
CA LEU A 34 -2.91 -4.90 5.63
C LEU A 34 -1.76 -4.77 6.64
N GLN A 35 -1.95 -5.22 7.89
CA GLN A 35 -0.93 -5.19 8.96
C GLN A 35 0.18 -6.24 8.80
N GLN A 36 -0.01 -7.23 7.93
CA GLN A 36 1.05 -8.20 7.64
C GLN A 36 2.26 -7.50 7.00
N PRO A 37 3.49 -7.99 7.22
CA PRO A 37 4.65 -7.44 6.54
C PRO A 37 4.54 -7.73 5.04
N HIS A 38 4.41 -6.67 4.24
CA HIS A 38 4.36 -6.75 2.78
C HIS A 38 5.67 -6.22 2.22
N THR A 39 6.58 -7.12 1.83
CA THR A 39 7.80 -6.71 1.13
C THR A 39 7.61 -6.79 -0.39
N PRO A 40 8.42 -6.08 -1.19
CA PRO A 40 8.40 -6.26 -2.64
C PRO A 40 8.71 -7.70 -3.09
N GLU A 41 9.33 -8.53 -2.24
CA GLU A 41 9.62 -9.94 -2.56
C GLU A 41 8.38 -10.83 -2.38
N ASP A 42 7.44 -10.42 -1.52
CA ASP A 42 6.16 -11.08 -1.27
C ASP A 42 5.07 -10.65 -2.27
N ALA A 43 5.38 -9.71 -3.16
CA ALA A 43 4.39 -9.14 -4.06
C ALA A 43 3.80 -10.19 -4.99
N ASP A 44 2.48 -10.29 -4.98
CA ASP A 44 1.77 -11.23 -5.84
C ASP A 44 1.98 -10.85 -7.32
N PRO A 45 2.55 -11.75 -8.15
CA PRO A 45 2.85 -11.44 -9.54
C PRO A 45 1.59 -11.28 -10.40
N GLU A 46 0.47 -11.91 -10.04
CA GLU A 46 -0.80 -11.74 -10.73
C GLU A 46 -1.43 -10.38 -10.42
N GLU A 47 -1.36 -9.93 -9.17
CA GLU A 47 -1.78 -8.57 -8.80
C GLU A 47 -0.90 -7.51 -9.46
N CYS A 48 0.42 -7.67 -9.39
CA CYS A 48 1.36 -6.75 -10.06
C CYS A 48 1.04 -6.64 -11.57
N LYS A 49 0.70 -7.76 -12.21
CA LYS A 49 0.32 -7.79 -13.62
C LYS A 49 -1.07 -7.20 -13.88
N LYS A 50 -2.06 -7.51 -13.05
CA LYS A 50 -3.45 -7.00 -13.14
C LYS A 50 -3.47 -5.48 -13.06
N TRP A 51 -2.79 -4.95 -12.06
CA TRP A 51 -2.71 -3.51 -11.79
C TRP A 51 -1.59 -2.81 -12.57
N ARG A 52 -0.79 -3.55 -13.33
CA ARG A 52 0.40 -3.08 -14.06
C ARG A 52 1.30 -2.21 -13.19
N ILE A 53 1.52 -2.66 -11.96
CA ILE A 53 2.41 -2.05 -10.97
C ILE A 53 3.64 -2.93 -10.78
N SER A 54 4.72 -2.34 -10.30
CA SER A 54 5.92 -3.08 -9.90
C SER A 54 5.75 -3.63 -8.48
N PRO A 55 6.49 -4.68 -8.10
CA PRO A 55 6.47 -5.21 -6.73
C PRO A 55 6.71 -4.14 -5.64
N ARG A 56 7.58 -3.16 -5.93
CA ARG A 56 7.81 -2.01 -5.05
C ARG A 56 6.60 -1.08 -4.93
N HIS A 57 5.86 -0.89 -6.02
CA HIS A 57 4.62 -0.11 -5.99
C HIS A 57 3.49 -0.89 -5.31
N TRP A 58 3.49 -2.21 -5.41
CA TRP A 58 2.56 -3.09 -4.71
C TRP A 58 2.72 -2.97 -3.19
N SER A 59 3.95 -3.10 -2.67
CA SER A 59 4.19 -2.96 -1.22
C SER A 59 3.79 -1.57 -0.73
N LEU A 60 4.24 -0.53 -1.46
CA LEU A 60 3.97 0.86 -1.14
C LEU A 60 2.46 1.19 -1.13
N ALA A 61 1.69 0.60 -2.04
CA ALA A 61 0.24 0.76 -2.08
C ALA A 61 -0.46 0.12 -0.88
N ILE A 62 0.02 -1.05 -0.44
CA ILE A 62 -0.52 -1.73 0.74
C ILE A 62 -0.17 -0.98 2.03
N GLU A 63 1.07 -0.48 2.14
CA GLU A 63 1.50 0.36 3.26
C GLU A 63 0.67 1.66 3.33
N ALA A 64 0.39 2.28 2.18
CA ALA A 64 -0.48 3.44 2.09
C ALA A 64 -1.92 3.14 2.53
N ALA A 65 -2.45 1.99 2.09
CA ALA A 65 -3.77 1.52 2.48
C ALA A 65 -3.88 1.26 3.99
N LEU A 66 -2.85 0.62 4.57
CA LEU A 66 -2.74 0.37 6.00
C LEU A 66 -2.79 1.68 6.79
N LYS A 67 -1.98 2.67 6.39
CA LYS A 67 -1.94 3.97 7.06
C LYS A 67 -3.31 4.64 7.08
N CYS A 68 -3.97 4.76 5.93
CA CYS A 68 -5.29 5.38 5.85
C CYS A 68 -6.34 4.63 6.68
N ARG A 69 -6.25 3.30 6.77
CA ARG A 69 -7.12 2.48 7.64
C ARG A 69 -6.84 2.75 9.12
N MET A 70 -5.58 2.86 9.52
CA MET A 70 -5.19 3.16 10.90
C MET A 70 -5.63 4.57 11.32
N GLU A 71 -5.53 5.56 10.44
CA GLU A 71 -5.96 6.94 10.70
C GLU A 71 -7.49 7.10 10.83
N GLN A 72 -8.30 6.21 10.23
CA GLN A 72 -9.76 6.19 10.42
C GLN A 72 -10.23 5.38 11.62
N ALA A 73 -9.38 4.49 12.15
CA ALA A 73 -9.71 3.66 13.31
C ALA A 73 -9.44 4.36 14.65
N GLY A 74 -8.79 5.54 14.65
CA GLY A 74 -8.51 6.38 15.82
C GLY A 74 -9.34 7.65 15.84
#